data_AF-A0A370I4Y3-F1
#
_entry.id   AF-A0A370I4Y3-F1
#
_cell.length_a   1.000
_cell.length_b   1.000
_cell.length_c   1.000
_cell.angle_alpha   90.00
_cell.angle_beta   90.00
_cell.angle_gamma   90.00
#
_symmetry.space_group_name_H-M   'P 1'
#
loop_
_entity.id
_entity.type
_entity.pdbx_description
1 polymer ?
#
loop_
_entity_poly.entity_id
_entity_poly.type
_entity_poly.pdbx_seq_one_letter_code
_entity_poly.pdbx_strand_id
1 'polypeptide(L)'
;MAIKNIVMSSGLAPEFWIPGFVEIEEMRQTDNRGWYDFSILYDDTKLHGIHRVEFEISLPDPSDTSTGLTPLGKVHDFTGTSFYVYYRTEPIPPQWTGTHTRVVTAKLGWTPIDIYIPGFVRVDKMRQIDEWGTVELYIRMDLSKKDQIHHLQVSAKSDEPDLTAGTVELGIVHEPGRYRYATYTSEILSAT
;
A
#
# COMPACT_ATOMS: atom_id res chain seq x y z
N MET A 1 -15.14 16.09 2.33
CA MET A 1 -13.79 15.95 1.76
C MET A 1 -12.86 15.68 2.90
N ALA A 2 -12.61 14.40 3.19
CA ALA A 2 -11.59 14.02 4.14
C ALA A 2 -10.40 13.55 3.32
N ILE A 3 -9.45 14.47 3.15
CA ILE A 3 -8.09 14.10 2.76
C ILE A 3 -7.52 13.23 3.88
N LYS A 4 -7.08 12.02 3.52
CA LYS A 4 -6.54 11.05 4.48
C LYS A 4 -5.13 10.65 4.06
N ASN A 5 -4.28 10.40 5.05
CA ASN A 5 -2.89 10.01 4.88
C ASN A 5 -2.72 8.52 5.14
N ILE A 6 -2.17 7.80 4.15
CA ILE A 6 -1.72 6.40 4.31
C ILE A 6 -0.21 6.40 4.29
N VAL A 7 0.40 5.70 5.26
CA VAL A 7 1.83 5.41 5.28
C VAL A 7 2.06 4.08 4.57
N MET A 8 2.73 4.11 3.42
CA MET A 8 3.13 2.90 2.70
C MET A 8 4.64 2.72 2.76
N SER A 9 5.10 1.56 3.22
CA SER A 9 6.53 1.21 3.23
C SER A 9 6.88 0.42 1.97
N SER A 10 7.90 0.87 1.24
CA SER A 10 8.43 0.13 0.08
C SER A 10 9.94 0.05 0.15
N GLY A 11 10.47 -1.18 0.12
CA GLY A 11 11.89 -1.42 -0.19
C GLY A 11 12.13 -1.76 -1.66
N LEU A 12 11.10 -2.31 -2.35
CA LEU A 12 11.22 -2.89 -3.70
C LEU A 12 9.87 -2.97 -4.47
N ALA A 13 8.77 -2.41 -3.98
CA ALA A 13 7.49 -2.42 -4.68
C ALA A 13 7.39 -1.16 -5.55
N PRO A 14 7.52 -1.26 -6.89
CA PRO A 14 7.60 -0.10 -7.76
C PRO A 14 6.23 0.46 -8.09
N GLU A 15 5.11 -0.12 -7.64
CA GLU A 15 3.80 0.26 -8.16
C GLU A 15 2.66 0.10 -7.13
N PHE A 16 1.80 1.12 -7.08
CA PHE A 16 0.59 1.11 -6.27
C PHE A 16 -0.64 1.60 -7.04
N TRP A 17 -1.77 0.91 -6.90
CA TRP A 17 -3.09 1.38 -7.32
C TRP A 17 -3.77 2.06 -6.14
N ILE A 18 -4.07 3.33 -6.31
CA ILE A 18 -4.59 4.19 -5.25
C ILE A 18 -5.89 4.85 -5.74
N PRO A 19 -7.05 4.36 -5.25
CA PRO A 19 -8.34 5.02 -5.41
C PRO A 19 -8.30 6.45 -4.87
N GLY A 20 -8.76 7.43 -5.66
CA GLY A 20 -8.82 8.83 -5.24
C GLY A 20 -7.46 9.50 -5.06
N PHE A 21 -6.38 8.93 -5.59
CA PHE A 21 -5.04 9.51 -5.49
C PHE A 21 -5.02 10.99 -5.87
N VAL A 22 -4.39 11.81 -5.02
CA VAL A 22 -4.12 13.23 -5.29
C VAL A 22 -2.63 13.43 -5.48
N GLU A 23 -1.83 13.14 -4.45
CA GLU A 23 -0.38 13.30 -4.49
C GLU A 23 0.32 12.49 -3.39
N ILE A 24 1.65 12.49 -3.42
CA ILE A 24 2.48 12.04 -2.30
C ILE A 24 2.94 13.31 -1.58
N GLU A 25 2.50 13.49 -0.34
CA GLU A 25 2.79 14.69 0.47
C GLU A 25 4.22 14.63 1.04
N GLU A 26 4.66 13.45 1.47
CA GLU A 26 5.96 13.27 2.13
C GLU A 26 6.58 11.91 1.79
N MET A 27 7.91 11.89 1.70
CA MET A 27 8.70 10.67 1.72
C MET A 27 9.72 10.74 2.86
N ARG A 28 9.83 9.65 3.63
CA ARG A 28 10.78 9.55 4.75
C ARG A 28 11.56 8.25 4.68
N GLN A 29 12.89 8.34 4.70
CA GLN A 29 13.74 7.16 4.83
C GLN A 29 13.58 6.55 6.22
N THR A 30 13.32 5.23 6.29
CA THR A 30 12.99 4.52 7.53
C THR A 30 14.16 3.77 8.13
N ASP A 31 15.15 3.39 7.33
CA ASP A 31 16.34 2.70 7.79
C ASP A 31 17.58 3.07 6.97
N ASN A 32 18.74 2.51 7.33
CA ASN A 32 19.99 2.73 6.62
C ASN A 32 20.15 1.83 5.37
N ARG A 33 19.16 1.03 4.99
CA ARG A 33 19.18 0.17 3.80
C ARG A 33 18.52 0.83 2.59
N GLY A 34 18.13 2.10 2.72
CA GLY A 34 17.45 2.85 1.69
C GLY A 34 15.94 2.57 1.63
N TRP A 35 15.35 2.04 2.71
CA TRP A 35 13.90 1.85 2.79
C TRP A 35 13.23 3.18 3.08
N TYR A 36 12.02 3.37 2.58
CA TYR A 36 11.27 4.60 2.75
C TYR A 36 9.77 4.36 2.92
N ASP A 37 9.15 5.30 3.62
CA ASP A 37 7.72 5.45 3.83
C ASP A 37 7.21 6.63 2.99
N PHE A 38 5.99 6.50 2.47
CA PHE A 38 5.27 7.58 1.79
C PHE A 38 4.04 7.99 2.57
N SER A 39 3.82 9.29 2.76
CA SER A 39 2.53 9.86 3.16
C SER A 39 1.74 10.22 1.91
N ILE A 40 0.64 9.50 1.66
CA ILE A 40 -0.17 9.69 0.45
C ILE A 40 -1.47 10.39 0.75
N LEU A 41 -1.73 11.43 -0.03
CA LEU A 41 -2.97 12.18 -0.06
C LEU A 41 -3.97 11.50 -1.01
N TYR A 42 -5.15 11.18 -0.51
CA TYR A 42 -6.27 10.74 -1.36
C TYR A 42 -7.57 11.46 -1.03
N ASP A 43 -8.39 11.64 -2.06
CA ASP A 43 -9.73 12.23 -2.03
C ASP A 43 -10.77 11.11 -1.91
N ASP A 44 -11.34 10.98 -0.71
CA ASP A 44 -12.36 9.98 -0.39
C ASP A 44 -13.68 10.14 -1.16
N THR A 45 -13.87 11.28 -1.85
CA THR A 45 -15.02 11.50 -2.75
C THR A 45 -14.74 11.04 -4.19
N LYS A 46 -13.50 10.66 -4.51
CA LYS A 46 -13.07 10.27 -5.88
C LYS A 46 -12.50 8.86 -5.94
N LEU A 47 -13.00 7.95 -5.09
CA LEU A 47 -12.47 6.58 -5.02
C LEU A 47 -12.64 5.78 -6.34
N HIS A 48 -13.54 6.17 -7.22
CA HIS A 48 -13.64 5.58 -8.57
C HIS A 48 -12.54 6.04 -9.54
N GLY A 49 -11.86 7.15 -9.23
CA GLY A 49 -10.69 7.62 -9.97
C GLY A 49 -9.43 6.91 -9.48
N ILE A 50 -9.13 5.74 -10.04
CA ILE A 50 -7.99 4.94 -9.61
C ILE A 50 -6.76 5.26 -10.46
N HIS A 51 -5.67 5.62 -9.78
CA HIS A 51 -4.37 5.84 -10.41
C HIS A 51 -3.40 4.71 -10.08
N ARG A 52 -2.64 4.31 -11.08
CA ARG A 52 -1.34 3.68 -10.90
C ARG A 52 -0.38 4.75 -10.41
N VAL A 53 0.39 4.43 -9.39
CA VAL A 53 1.45 5.25 -8.80
C VAL A 53 2.70 4.41 -8.86
N GLU A 54 3.56 4.72 -9.81
CA GLU A 54 4.79 3.98 -10.08
C GLU A 54 5.98 4.76 -9.54
N PHE A 55 6.88 4.06 -8.85
CA PHE A 55 8.06 4.60 -8.19
C PHE A 55 9.30 4.24 -8.98
N GLU A 56 10.15 5.23 -9.21
CA GLU A 56 11.42 5.08 -9.90
C GLU A 56 12.57 5.55 -9.01
N ILE A 57 13.66 4.79 -9.02
CA ILE A 57 14.91 5.17 -8.38
C ILE A 57 15.89 5.56 -9.47
N SER A 58 16.46 6.76 -9.37
CA SER A 58 17.46 7.24 -10.32
C SER A 58 18.68 7.83 -9.62
N LEU A 59 19.84 7.63 -10.23
CA LEU A 59 21.13 8.14 -9.75
C LEU A 59 21.49 9.57 -10.23
N PRO A 60 20.99 10.13 -11.35
CA PRO A 60 21.20 11.53 -11.69
C PRO A 60 20.29 12.48 -10.88
N ASP A 61 20.75 13.75 -10.80
CA ASP A 61 20.12 14.87 -10.10
C ASP A 61 18.71 15.22 -10.68
N PRO A 62 17.73 15.64 -9.86
CA PRO A 62 16.33 15.85 -10.26
C PRO A 62 16.09 17.06 -11.16
N SER A 63 17.15 17.74 -11.61
CA SER A 63 17.04 18.87 -12.55
C SER A 63 16.63 18.45 -13.97
N ASP A 64 16.61 17.15 -14.28
CA ASP A 64 16.10 16.62 -15.56
C ASP A 64 14.61 16.26 -15.43
N THR A 65 13.75 17.29 -15.40
CA THR A 65 12.28 17.17 -15.27
C THR A 65 11.58 16.76 -16.57
N SER A 66 12.33 16.34 -17.60
CA SER A 66 11.79 16.05 -18.94
C SER A 66 11.02 14.72 -19.05
N THR A 67 10.94 13.93 -17.97
CA THR A 67 10.49 12.53 -17.98
C THR A 67 9.06 12.31 -17.49
N GLY A 68 8.33 13.36 -17.07
CA GLY A 68 6.99 13.20 -16.47
C GLY A 68 7.02 12.54 -15.09
N LEU A 69 8.17 12.57 -14.42
CA LEU A 69 8.41 12.07 -13.07
C LEU A 69 8.33 13.24 -12.06
N THR A 70 7.65 13.02 -10.95
CA THR A 70 7.61 13.93 -9.81
C THR A 70 8.66 13.51 -8.78
N PRO A 71 9.62 14.37 -8.40
CA PRO A 71 10.63 14.05 -7.41
C PRO A 71 10.05 14.01 -5.99
N LEU A 72 10.45 13.00 -5.21
CA LEU A 72 10.06 12.86 -3.80
C LEU A 72 11.18 13.24 -2.84
N GLY A 73 12.42 12.93 -3.19
CA GLY A 73 13.58 13.27 -2.38
C GLY A 73 14.76 12.33 -2.58
N LYS A 74 15.76 12.48 -1.70
CA LYS A 74 17.02 11.74 -1.73
C LYS A 74 17.08 10.77 -0.55
N VAL A 75 17.50 9.55 -0.83
CA VAL A 75 17.74 8.50 0.18
C VAL A 75 19.14 7.93 0.01
N HIS A 76 19.62 7.20 1.01
CA HIS A 76 20.95 6.57 1.00
C HIS A 76 20.88 5.12 1.45
N ASP A 77 21.70 4.26 0.84
CA ASP A 77 21.87 2.89 1.31
C ASP A 77 22.97 2.75 2.38
N PHE A 78 23.21 1.51 2.83
CA PHE A 78 24.15 1.22 3.90
C PHE A 78 25.63 1.42 3.46
N THR A 79 25.86 1.57 2.15
CA THR A 79 27.18 1.89 1.57
C THR A 79 27.43 3.40 1.48
N GLY A 80 26.41 4.22 1.79
CA GLY A 80 26.43 5.67 1.63
C GLY A 80 26.11 6.13 0.20
N THR A 81 25.76 5.20 -0.69
CA THR A 81 25.33 5.55 -2.06
C THR A 81 23.99 6.25 -1.96
N SER A 82 23.91 7.45 -2.53
CA SER A 82 22.67 8.21 -2.57
C SER A 82 21.94 8.03 -3.88
N PHE A 83 20.62 8.00 -3.83
CA PHE A 83 19.76 7.96 -5.00
C PHE A 83 18.51 8.80 -4.76
N TYR A 84 17.89 9.25 -5.85
CA TYR A 84 16.65 10.01 -5.82
C TYR A 84 15.47 9.08 -6.11
N VAL A 85 14.39 9.31 -5.37
CA VAL A 85 13.12 8.61 -5.58
C VAL A 85 12.16 9.55 -6.28
N TYR A 86 11.49 9.03 -7.28
CA TYR A 86 10.48 9.72 -8.06
C TYR A 86 9.21 8.88 -8.07
N TYR A 87 8.09 9.52 -8.40
CA TYR A 87 6.89 8.81 -8.82
C TYR A 87 6.31 9.39 -10.09
N ARG A 88 5.58 8.57 -10.83
CA ARG A 88 4.63 9.02 -11.86
C ARG A 88 3.28 8.39 -11.62
N THR A 89 2.25 9.03 -12.15
CA THR A 89 0.92 8.46 -12.09
C THR A 89 0.26 8.39 -13.46
N GLU A 90 -0.55 7.35 -13.63
CA GLU A 90 -1.40 7.18 -14.79
C GLU A 90 -2.74 6.60 -14.33
N PRO A 91 -3.88 7.00 -14.92
CA PRO A 91 -5.15 6.36 -14.63
C PRO A 91 -5.10 4.88 -15.01
N ILE A 92 -5.88 4.02 -14.34
CA ILE A 92 -6.00 2.61 -14.76
C ILE A 92 -6.34 2.55 -16.26
N PRO A 93 -5.51 1.88 -17.09
CA PRO A 93 -5.80 1.77 -18.50
C PRO A 93 -7.16 1.07 -18.71
N PRO A 94 -8.06 1.60 -19.56
CA PRO A 94 -9.40 1.03 -19.74
C PRO A 94 -9.40 -0.46 -20.10
N GLN A 95 -8.38 -0.91 -20.83
CA GLN A 95 -8.17 -2.28 -21.30
C GLN A 95 -7.71 -3.26 -20.22
N TRP A 96 -7.29 -2.78 -19.04
CA TRP A 96 -6.95 -3.65 -17.93
C TRP A 96 -8.23 -4.29 -17.38
N THR A 97 -8.33 -5.59 -17.62
CA THR A 97 -9.47 -6.44 -17.23
C THR A 97 -8.94 -7.74 -16.63
N GLY A 98 -9.85 -8.52 -16.04
CA GLY A 98 -9.54 -9.84 -15.52
C GLY A 98 -8.85 -9.83 -14.16
N THR A 99 -8.29 -10.99 -13.81
CA THR A 99 -7.81 -11.28 -12.46
C THR A 99 -6.33 -10.96 -12.29
N HIS A 100 -6.00 -10.22 -11.23
CA HIS A 100 -4.63 -9.80 -10.88
C HIS A 100 -4.32 -10.15 -9.43
N THR A 101 -3.04 -10.38 -9.12
CA THR A 101 -2.56 -10.45 -7.73
C THR A 101 -1.68 -9.26 -7.46
N ARG A 102 -1.93 -8.59 -6.35
CA ARG A 102 -1.10 -7.50 -5.85
C ARG A 102 -0.51 -7.83 -4.50
N VAL A 103 0.73 -7.42 -4.28
CA VAL A 103 1.38 -7.52 -2.99
C VAL A 103 1.37 -6.15 -2.33
N VAL A 104 0.82 -6.07 -1.11
CA VAL A 104 0.87 -4.87 -0.27
C VAL A 104 1.76 -5.16 0.92
N THR A 105 2.83 -4.39 1.08
CA THR A 105 3.71 -4.46 2.25
C THR A 105 3.24 -3.46 3.30
N ALA A 106 3.06 -3.92 4.53
CA ALA A 106 2.57 -3.09 5.60
C ALA A 106 3.07 -3.57 6.98
N LYS A 107 3.32 -2.63 7.90
CA LYS A 107 3.67 -2.95 9.28
C LYS A 107 2.41 -3.03 10.13
N LEU A 108 2.02 -4.24 10.52
CA LEU A 108 0.83 -4.45 11.34
C LEU A 108 1.10 -4.00 12.78
N GLY A 109 0.85 -2.73 13.08
CA GLY A 109 1.03 -2.12 14.40
C GLY A 109 -0.20 -2.28 15.31
N TRP A 110 -0.33 -1.37 16.29
CA TRP A 110 -1.51 -1.29 17.18
C TRP A 110 -2.74 -0.71 16.47
N THR A 111 -2.51 0.14 15.48
CA THR A 111 -3.58 0.75 14.68
C THR A 111 -3.86 -0.15 13.48
N PRO A 112 -5.15 -0.36 13.14
CA PRO A 112 -5.50 -1.00 11.88
C PRO A 112 -4.94 -0.24 10.68
N ILE A 113 -4.74 -0.98 9.59
CA ILE A 113 -4.31 -0.43 8.30
C ILE A 113 -5.51 -0.46 7.38
N ASP A 114 -5.85 0.70 6.86
CA ASP A 114 -6.94 0.86 5.90
C ASP A 114 -6.37 0.76 4.47
N ILE A 115 -6.92 -0.15 3.67
CA ILE A 115 -6.47 -0.42 2.30
C ILE A 115 -7.67 -0.37 1.36
N TYR A 116 -7.59 0.44 0.31
CA TYR A 116 -8.64 0.56 -0.70
C TYR A 116 -8.26 -0.23 -1.94
N ILE A 117 -9.06 -1.24 -2.28
CA ILE A 117 -8.77 -2.19 -3.35
C ILE A 117 -9.90 -2.24 -4.37
N PRO A 118 -9.66 -1.84 -5.63
CA PRO A 118 -10.64 -1.97 -6.70
C PRO A 118 -10.81 -3.43 -7.13
N GLY A 119 -12.06 -3.87 -7.27
CA GLY A 119 -12.39 -5.23 -7.69
C GLY A 119 -11.86 -6.29 -6.73
N PHE A 120 -11.75 -5.99 -5.44
CA PHE A 120 -11.26 -6.95 -4.46
C PHE A 120 -12.04 -8.27 -4.51
N VAL A 121 -11.31 -9.39 -4.45
CA VAL A 121 -11.88 -10.73 -4.38
C VAL A 121 -11.61 -11.35 -3.01
N ARG A 122 -10.33 -11.40 -2.62
CA ARG A 122 -9.87 -11.95 -1.32
C ARG A 122 -8.40 -11.63 -1.09
N VAL A 123 -7.93 -11.85 0.13
CA VAL A 123 -6.50 -12.00 0.41
C VAL A 123 -6.13 -13.47 0.24
N ASP A 124 -5.29 -13.81 -0.74
CA ASP A 124 -4.84 -15.18 -1.00
C ASP A 124 -3.86 -15.67 0.07
N LYS A 125 -3.00 -14.78 0.58
CA LYS A 125 -1.92 -15.12 1.53
C LYS A 125 -1.43 -13.90 2.30
N MET A 126 -1.02 -14.12 3.55
CA MET A 126 -0.14 -13.22 4.30
C MET A 126 1.23 -13.88 4.47
N ARG A 127 2.31 -13.09 4.35
CA ARG A 127 3.68 -13.51 4.65
C ARG A 127 4.38 -12.46 5.50
N GLN A 128 4.83 -12.82 6.69
CA GLN A 128 5.72 -11.95 7.46
C GLN A 128 7.12 -11.91 6.82
N ILE A 129 7.70 -10.71 6.71
CA ILE A 129 8.97 -10.48 5.99
C ILE A 129 10.11 -9.95 6.89
N ASP A 130 9.81 -9.54 8.12
CA ASP A 130 10.82 -9.19 9.13
C ASP A 130 10.37 -9.62 10.53
N GLU A 131 11.24 -9.49 11.53
CA GLU A 131 10.91 -9.79 12.94
C GLU A 131 10.05 -8.71 13.62
N TRP A 132 9.83 -7.56 12.98
CA TRP A 132 9.18 -6.39 13.58
C TRP A 132 7.70 -6.26 13.20
N GLY A 133 7.13 -7.32 12.64
CA GLY A 133 5.72 -7.41 12.28
C GLY A 133 5.36 -6.79 10.93
N THR A 134 6.34 -6.57 10.05
CA THR A 134 6.08 -6.21 8.66
C THR A 134 5.63 -7.44 7.87
N VAL A 135 4.53 -7.30 7.15
CA VAL A 135 3.93 -8.37 6.35
C VAL A 135 3.71 -7.94 4.90
N GLU A 136 3.68 -8.92 4.03
CA GLU A 136 3.14 -8.83 2.68
C GLU A 136 1.75 -9.48 2.64
N LEU A 137 0.79 -8.76 2.07
CA LEU A 137 -0.56 -9.23 1.78
C LEU A 137 -0.68 -9.47 0.27
N TYR A 138 -0.99 -10.70 -0.13
CA TYR A 138 -1.18 -11.10 -1.52
C TYR A 138 -2.68 -11.01 -1.83
N ILE A 139 -3.10 -9.87 -2.37
CA ILE A 139 -4.48 -9.50 -2.62
C ILE A 139 -4.88 -9.88 -4.04
N ARG A 140 -5.93 -10.69 -4.16
CA ARG A 140 -6.56 -11.06 -5.43
C ARG A 140 -7.59 -10.01 -5.81
N MET A 141 -7.49 -9.49 -7.04
CA MET A 141 -8.39 -8.49 -7.61
C MET A 141 -8.96 -8.99 -8.94
N ASP A 142 -10.17 -8.56 -9.27
CA ASP A 142 -10.82 -8.72 -10.57
C ASP A 142 -11.15 -7.33 -11.12
N LEU A 143 -10.30 -6.84 -12.02
CA LEU A 143 -10.41 -5.50 -12.59
C LEU A 143 -11.59 -5.36 -13.57
N SER A 144 -12.30 -6.44 -13.90
CA SER A 144 -13.62 -6.31 -14.54
C SER A 144 -14.66 -5.67 -13.60
N LYS A 145 -14.40 -5.67 -12.29
CA LYS A 145 -15.20 -5.04 -11.23
C LYS A 145 -14.47 -3.85 -10.61
N LYS A 146 -13.60 -3.17 -11.36
CA LYS A 146 -12.78 -2.05 -10.83
C LYS A 146 -13.60 -0.91 -10.23
N ASP A 147 -14.87 -0.77 -10.61
CA ASP A 147 -15.79 0.23 -10.04
C ASP A 147 -16.30 -0.16 -8.64
N GLN A 148 -16.12 -1.42 -8.22
CA GLN A 148 -16.40 -1.88 -6.86
C GLN A 148 -15.14 -1.68 -6.00
N ILE A 149 -15.08 -0.57 -5.27
CA ILE A 149 -13.97 -0.29 -4.37
C ILE A 149 -14.27 -0.92 -3.02
N HIS A 150 -13.40 -1.84 -2.59
CA HIS A 150 -13.48 -2.37 -1.24
C HIS A 150 -12.56 -1.59 -0.32
N HIS A 151 -13.06 -1.26 0.86
CA HIS A 151 -12.26 -0.84 1.99
C HIS A 151 -11.93 -2.09 2.83
N LEU A 152 -10.65 -2.39 2.96
CA LEU A 152 -10.13 -3.45 3.82
C LEU A 152 -9.53 -2.79 5.04
N GLN A 153 -9.95 -3.23 6.23
CA GLN A 153 -9.31 -2.85 7.47
C GLN A 153 -8.54 -4.05 8.01
N VAL A 154 -7.21 -3.99 7.98
CA VAL A 154 -6.33 -5.06 8.43
C VAL A 154 -5.82 -4.73 9.83
N SER A 155 -5.97 -5.65 10.78
CA SER A 155 -5.53 -5.42 12.17
C SER A 155 -4.87 -6.66 12.76
N ALA A 156 -4.05 -6.47 13.80
CA ALA A 156 -3.42 -7.56 14.54
C ALA A 156 -3.60 -7.37 16.05
N LYS A 157 -4.18 -8.37 16.73
CA LYS A 157 -4.48 -8.34 18.18
C LYS A 157 -3.81 -9.50 18.91
N SER A 158 -3.47 -9.32 20.18
CA SER A 158 -2.81 -10.36 20.99
C SER A 158 -3.74 -11.51 21.38
N ASP A 159 -5.02 -11.20 21.59
CA ASP A 159 -6.03 -12.19 21.91
C ASP A 159 -6.49 -12.91 20.65
N GLU A 160 -6.81 -14.20 20.78
CA GLU A 160 -7.39 -14.98 19.70
C GLU A 160 -8.70 -14.32 19.23
N PRO A 161 -8.86 -14.07 17.93
CA PRO A 161 -9.98 -13.30 17.43
C PRO A 161 -11.27 -14.12 17.54
N ASP A 162 -12.29 -13.55 18.17
CA ASP A 162 -13.65 -14.04 17.97
C ASP A 162 -14.07 -13.67 16.54
N LEU A 163 -14.06 -14.66 15.64
CA LEU A 163 -14.34 -14.47 14.22
C LEU A 163 -15.83 -14.20 14.02
N THR A 164 -16.21 -12.93 14.10
CA THR A 164 -17.54 -12.44 13.75
C THR A 164 -17.77 -12.49 12.24
N ALA A 165 -19.04 -12.48 11.83
CA ALA A 165 -19.40 -12.43 10.42
C ALA A 165 -18.75 -11.22 9.72
N GLY A 166 -18.00 -11.49 8.65
CA GLY A 166 -17.27 -10.46 7.89
C GLY A 166 -15.82 -10.24 8.31
N THR A 167 -15.36 -10.87 9.40
CA THR A 167 -13.94 -10.92 9.78
C THR A 167 -13.29 -12.17 9.20
N VAL A 168 -12.13 -12.00 8.57
CA VAL A 168 -11.34 -13.09 7.99
C VAL A 168 -9.97 -13.14 8.64
N GLU A 169 -9.59 -14.31 9.14
CA GLU A 169 -8.26 -14.55 9.67
C GLU A 169 -7.21 -14.63 8.55
N LEU A 170 -6.08 -13.95 8.75
CA LEU A 170 -4.92 -13.98 7.85
C LEU A 170 -3.79 -14.88 8.37
N GLY A 171 -3.75 -15.10 9.68
CA GLY A 171 -2.75 -15.91 10.37
C GLY A 171 -2.12 -15.17 11.55
N ILE A 172 -0.92 -15.58 11.93
CA ILE A 172 -0.22 -15.05 13.11
C ILE A 172 1.02 -14.26 12.67
N VAL A 173 1.21 -13.10 13.30
CA VAL A 173 2.43 -12.28 13.22
C VAL A 173 3.26 -12.51 14.48
N HIS A 174 4.53 -12.85 14.32
CA HIS A 174 5.45 -13.14 15.40
C HIS A 174 6.44 -11.99 15.59
N GLU A 175 6.42 -11.33 16.74
CA GLU A 175 7.40 -10.28 17.10
C GLU A 175 8.25 -10.73 18.29
N PRO A 176 9.38 -10.07 18.57
CA PRO A 176 10.17 -10.33 19.77
C PRO A 176 9.30 -10.33 21.05
N GLY A 177 9.17 -11.50 21.65
CA GLY A 177 8.45 -11.69 22.92
C GLY A 177 6.92 -11.70 22.83
N ARG A 178 6.31 -11.67 21.63
CA ARG A 178 4.84 -11.71 21.49
C ARG A 178 4.38 -12.24 20.14
N TYR A 179 3.13 -12.63 20.06
CA TYR A 179 2.46 -12.94 18.80
C TYR A 179 1.12 -12.22 18.75
N ARG A 180 0.63 -11.96 17.53
CA ARG A 180 -0.66 -11.30 17.30
C ARG A 180 -1.38 -11.97 16.13
N TYR A 181 -2.69 -12.16 16.28
CA TYR A 181 -3.54 -12.71 15.23
C TYR A 181 -3.96 -11.60 14.27
N ALA A 182 -3.55 -11.73 13.01
CA ALA A 182 -3.89 -10.82 11.95
C ALA A 182 -5.24 -11.20 11.35
N THR A 183 -6.09 -10.19 11.16
CA THR A 183 -7.42 -10.32 10.55
C THR A 183 -7.65 -9.17 9.59
N TYR A 184 -8.62 -9.34 8.68
CA TYR A 184 -9.18 -8.21 7.96
C TYR A 184 -10.71 -8.27 7.94
N THR A 185 -11.33 -7.10 7.89
CA THR A 185 -12.71 -6.93 7.45
C THR A 185 -12.73 -6.30 6.07
N SER A 186 -13.82 -6.48 5.32
CA SER A 186 -14.00 -5.83 4.03
C SER A 186 -15.42 -5.33 3.86
N GLU A 187 -15.56 -4.09 3.39
CA GLU A 187 -16.82 -3.49 2.99
C GLU A 187 -16.71 -2.89 1.58
N ILE A 188 -17.79 -2.96 0.81
CA ILE A 188 -17.87 -2.30 -0.49
C ILE A 188 -18.30 -0.85 -0.26
N LEU A 189 -17.55 0.08 -0.82
CA LEU A 189 -17.90 1.49 -0.82
C LEU A 189 -18.87 1.77 -1.96
N SER A 190 -20.04 2.31 -1.63
CA SER A 190 -21.03 2.73 -2.61
C SER A 190 -20.52 3.95 -3.39
N ALA A 191 -20.73 3.95 -4.70
CA ALA A 191 -20.56 5.14 -5.52
C ALA A 191 -21.57 6.20 -5.07
N THR A 192 -21.10 7.26 -4.42
CA THR A 192 -21.88 8.47 -4.13
C THR A 192 -21.81 9.47 -5.27
#